data_AF-A0A9D2N3J4-F1
#
_entry.id   AF-A0A9D2N3J4-F1
#
_cell.length_a   1.000
_cell.length_b   1.000
_cell.length_c   1.000
_cell.angle_alpha   90.00
_cell.angle_beta   90.00
_cell.angle_gamma   90.00
#
_symmetry.space_group_name_H-M   'P 1'
#
loop_
_entity.id
_entity.type
_entity.pdbx_description
1 polymer ?
#
loop_
_entity_poly.entity_id
_entity_poly.type
_entity_poly.pdbx_seq_one_letter_code
_entity_poly.pdbx_strand_id
1 'polypeptide(L)'
;MSLGLIVTGIMGICGGAVVAAALSAFIIGLGIIPRYAGITHTARHILLYEDFLVLGCIAGNLLSVYDLTVYVGDLGAGFTGLFFGIFLGSWIIALGEVVNAFAIAARRLGIKKGAGLIILSIAIGKFLGSLLQLCA
;
A
#
# COMPACT_ATOMS: atom_id res chain seq x y z
N MET A 1 -0.51 -37.75 -5.96
CA MET A 1 -1.16 -36.78 -5.05
C MET A 1 -0.19 -35.88 -4.26
N SER A 2 1.13 -35.94 -4.49
CA SER A 2 2.13 -35.19 -3.69
C SER A 2 2.73 -33.96 -4.39
N LEU A 3 3.01 -34.05 -5.70
CA LEU A 3 3.73 -32.98 -6.43
C LEU A 3 2.94 -31.66 -6.54
N GLY A 4 1.62 -31.74 -6.77
CA GLY A 4 0.77 -30.55 -6.88
C GLY A 4 0.71 -29.72 -5.60
N LEU A 5 0.69 -30.39 -4.43
CA LEU A 5 0.64 -29.71 -3.12
C LEU A 5 1.96 -28.98 -2.81
N ILE A 6 3.09 -29.56 -3.24
CA ILE A 6 4.41 -28.96 -3.08
C ILE A 6 4.54 -27.72 -3.97
N VAL A 7 4.09 -27.80 -5.22
CA VAL A 7 4.14 -26.67 -6.16
C VAL A 7 3.24 -25.52 -5.70
N THR A 8 2.00 -25.81 -5.27
CA THR A 8 1.11 -24.77 -4.74
C THR A 8 1.63 -24.18 -3.43
N GLY A 9 2.24 -24.99 -2.57
CA GLY A 9 2.90 -24.54 -1.34
C GLY A 9 4.06 -23.56 -1.62
N ILE A 10 4.95 -23.91 -2.56
CA ILE A 10 6.07 -23.04 -2.95
C ILE A 10 5.56 -21.74 -3.57
N MET A 11 4.58 -21.81 -4.48
CA MET A 11 3.99 -20.60 -5.06
C MET A 11 3.32 -19.71 -4.01
N GLY A 12 2.64 -20.31 -3.02
CA GLY A 12 2.03 -19.58 -1.91
C GLY A 12 3.05 -18.84 -1.06
N ILE A 13 4.16 -19.50 -0.71
CA ILE A 13 5.25 -18.87 0.07
C ILE A 13 5.91 -17.74 -0.72
N CYS A 14 6.22 -17.97 -2.00
CA CYS A 14 6.81 -16.94 -2.87
C CYS A 14 5.89 -15.74 -3.02
N GLY A 15 4.60 -15.97 -3.28
CA GLY A 15 3.59 -14.91 -3.37
C GLY A 15 3.46 -14.13 -2.07
N GLY A 16 3.39 -14.83 -0.93
CA GLY A 16 3.34 -14.22 0.40
C GLY A 16 4.57 -13.35 0.70
N ALA A 17 5.77 -13.83 0.38
CA ALA A 17 7.01 -13.08 0.58
C ALA A 17 7.05 -11.79 -0.27
N VAL A 18 6.62 -11.86 -1.53
CA VAL A 18 6.54 -10.69 -2.42
C VAL A 18 5.55 -9.65 -1.88
N VAL A 19 4.36 -10.10 -1.45
CA VAL A 19 3.32 -9.21 -0.90
C VAL A 19 3.79 -8.57 0.41
N ALA A 20 4.42 -9.33 1.31
CA ALA A 20 4.94 -8.81 2.58
C ALA A 20 6.04 -7.75 2.36
N ALA A 21 7.00 -8.04 1.46
CA ALA A 21 8.05 -7.10 1.10
C ALA A 21 7.49 -5.83 0.46
N ALA A 22 6.52 -5.95 -0.45
CA ALA A 22 5.86 -4.81 -1.08
C ALA A 22 5.12 -3.95 -0.07
N LEU A 23 4.40 -4.56 0.88
CA LEU A 23 3.66 -3.86 1.92
C LEU A 23 4.60 -3.07 2.85
N SER A 24 5.66 -3.71 3.38
CA SER A 24 6.63 -3.05 4.26
C SER A 24 7.33 -1.88 3.54
N ALA A 25 7.82 -2.10 2.32
CA ALA A 25 8.42 -1.05 1.49
C ALA A 25 7.44 0.11 1.21
N PHE A 26 6.17 -0.20 0.96
CA PHE A 26 5.14 0.81 0.74
C PHE A 26 4.87 1.66 1.98
N ILE A 27 4.75 1.05 3.16
CA ILE A 27 4.48 1.76 4.41
C ILE A 27 5.64 2.67 4.81
N ILE A 28 6.88 2.17 4.67
CA ILE A 28 8.10 2.95 4.92
C ILE A 28 8.21 4.08 3.88
N GLY A 29 7.95 3.77 2.59
CA GLY A 29 8.02 4.72 1.49
C GLY A 29 6.98 5.84 1.56
N LEU A 30 5.79 5.57 2.08
CA LEU A 30 4.79 6.60 2.37
C LEU A 30 5.19 7.51 3.55
N GLY A 31 6.11 7.06 4.42
CA GLY A 31 6.59 7.87 5.54
C GLY A 31 5.59 8.08 6.68
N ILE A 32 4.51 7.30 6.73
CA ILE A 32 3.46 7.44 7.76
C ILE A 32 3.99 7.15 9.16
N ILE A 33 4.71 6.04 9.31
CA ILE A 33 5.32 5.61 10.58
C ILE A 33 6.33 6.67 11.10
N PRO A 34 7.35 7.08 10.33
CA PRO A 34 8.31 8.07 10.83
C PRO A 34 7.66 9.43 11.12
N ARG A 35 6.57 9.78 10.43
CA ARG A 35 5.80 11.02 10.71
C ARG A 35 5.08 10.96 12.05
N TYR A 36 4.43 9.85 12.37
CA TYR A 36 3.83 9.64 13.69
C TYR A 36 4.88 9.63 14.81
N ALA A 37 6.00 8.95 14.58
CA ALA A 37 7.11 8.93 15.52
C ALA A 37 7.74 10.33 15.70
N GLY A 38 7.74 11.16 14.66
CA GLY A 38 8.16 12.56 14.71
C GLY A 38 7.22 13.45 15.53
N ILE A 39 5.90 13.35 15.31
CA ILE A 39 4.88 14.14 16.03
C ILE A 39 4.84 13.78 17.52
N THR A 40 4.97 12.50 17.84
CA THR A 40 4.97 12.00 19.23
C THR A 40 6.32 12.13 19.92
N HIS A 41 7.32 12.73 19.26
CA HIS A 41 8.71 12.83 19.73
C HIS A 41 9.31 11.47 20.15
N THR A 42 8.87 10.38 19.54
CA THR A 42 9.21 9.01 19.90
C THR A 42 9.91 8.29 18.73
N ALA A 43 10.78 9.00 18.01
CA ALA A 43 11.57 8.45 16.89
C ALA A 43 12.45 7.24 17.27
N ARG A 44 12.79 7.09 18.56
CA ARG A 44 13.55 5.93 19.06
C ARG A 44 12.78 4.61 18.97
N HIS A 45 11.44 4.65 18.93
CA HIS A 45 10.60 3.44 18.96
C HIS A 45 9.87 3.19 17.62
N ILE A 46 10.43 3.61 16.49
CA ILE A 46 9.84 3.39 15.15
C ILE A 46 9.51 1.92 14.92
N LEU A 47 10.37 0.99 15.35
CA LEU A 47 10.14 -0.45 15.19
C LEU A 47 8.87 -0.93 15.90
N LEU A 48 8.52 -0.36 17.06
CA LEU A 48 7.29 -0.73 17.76
C LEU A 48 6.05 -0.33 16.96
N TYR A 49 6.07 0.85 16.32
CA TYR A 49 4.97 1.27 15.45
C TYR A 49 4.81 0.36 14.23
N GLU A 50 5.92 -0.14 13.68
CA GLU A 50 5.92 -1.10 12.58
C GLU A 50 5.36 -2.46 13.04
N ASP A 51 5.79 -2.96 14.20
CA ASP A 51 5.29 -4.21 14.78
C ASP A 51 3.77 -4.17 15.04
N PHE A 52 3.26 -3.07 15.59
CA PHE A 52 1.81 -2.91 15.79
C PHE A 52 1.03 -2.87 14.48
N LEU A 53 1.61 -2.26 13.44
CA LEU A 53 0.99 -2.25 12.12
C LEU A 53 0.99 -3.67 11.52
N VAL A 54 2.10 -4.39 11.59
CA VAL A 54 2.19 -5.79 11.12
C VAL A 54 1.20 -6.67 11.87
N LEU A 55 1.07 -6.51 13.18
CA LEU A 55 0.09 -7.22 14.00
C LEU A 55 -1.35 -6.91 13.56
N GLY A 56 -1.65 -5.64 13.26
CA GLY A 56 -2.93 -5.22 12.69
C GLY A 56 -3.20 -5.84 11.31
N CYS A 57 -2.20 -5.92 10.44
CA CYS A 57 -2.30 -6.57 9.14
C CYS A 57 -2.54 -8.07 9.26
N ILE A 58 -1.84 -8.76 10.17
CA ILE A 58 -2.06 -10.19 10.46
C ILE A 58 -3.49 -10.39 10.95
N ALA A 59 -3.94 -9.62 11.96
CA ALA A 59 -5.29 -9.72 12.48
C ALA A 59 -6.36 -9.47 11.40
N GLY A 60 -6.19 -8.42 10.58
CA GLY A 60 -7.10 -8.11 9.47
C GLY A 60 -7.12 -9.20 8.40
N ASN A 61 -5.96 -9.80 8.09
CA ASN A 61 -5.87 -10.90 7.13
C ASN A 61 -6.59 -12.14 7.65
N LEU A 62 -6.41 -12.50 8.93
CA LEU A 62 -7.17 -13.59 9.57
C LEU A 62 -8.69 -13.35 9.53
N LEU A 63 -9.14 -12.14 9.86
CA LEU A 63 -10.57 -11.80 9.79
C LEU A 63 -11.12 -11.94 8.36
N SER A 64 -10.35 -11.51 7.37
CA SER A 64 -10.75 -11.55 5.95
C SER A 64 -10.68 -12.94 5.33
N VAL A 65 -9.73 -13.79 5.73
CA VAL A 65 -9.55 -15.14 5.15
C VAL A 65 -10.53 -16.14 5.75
N TYR A 66 -10.85 -16.00 7.04
CA TYR A 66 -11.73 -16.93 7.75
C TYR A 66 -13.18 -16.45 7.85
N ASP A 67 -13.54 -15.34 7.19
CA ASP A 67 -14.87 -14.70 7.25
C ASP A 67 -15.42 -14.63 8.70
N LEU A 68 -14.54 -14.27 9.63
CA LEU A 68 -14.89 -14.21 11.04
C LEU A 68 -15.89 -13.07 11.25
N THR A 69 -17.14 -13.42 11.45
CA THR A 69 -18.21 -12.48 11.77
C THR A 69 -18.07 -12.02 13.22
N VAL A 70 -17.27 -10.98 13.42
CA VAL A 70 -17.17 -10.33 14.73
C VAL A 70 -18.41 -9.47 14.93
N TYR A 71 -19.29 -9.89 15.83
CA TYR A 71 -20.42 -9.07 16.30
C TYR A 71 -19.89 -7.94 17.18
N VAL A 72 -19.38 -6.91 16.53
CA VAL A 72 -19.05 -5.64 17.15
C VAL A 72 -20.34 -4.83 17.14
N GLY A 73 -21.00 -4.67 18.29
CA GLY A 73 -22.23 -3.87 18.38
C GLY A 73 -22.05 -2.44 17.85
N ASP A 74 -23.14 -1.68 17.68
CA ASP A 74 -23.14 -0.37 17.01
C ASP A 74 -22.07 0.61 17.54
N LEU A 75 -21.86 0.62 18.86
CA LEU A 75 -20.81 1.41 19.51
C LEU A 75 -19.40 1.00 19.08
N GLY A 76 -19.13 -0.30 19.00
CA GLY A 76 -17.84 -0.79 18.57
C GLY A 76 -17.61 -0.61 17.06
N ALA A 77 -18.67 -0.66 16.24
CA ALA A 77 -18.59 -0.27 14.83
C ALA A 77 -18.23 1.21 14.65
N GLY A 78 -18.73 2.07 15.55
CA GLY A 78 -18.32 3.48 15.62
C GLY A 78 -16.83 3.65 15.93
N PHE A 79 -16.31 2.91 16.92
CA PHE A 79 -14.89 2.95 17.26
C PHE A 79 -14.00 2.45 16.13
N THR A 80 -14.32 1.31 15.52
CA THR A 80 -13.53 0.78 14.40
C THR A 80 -13.54 1.75 13.22
N GLY A 81 -14.69 2.34 12.90
CA GLY A 81 -14.81 3.39 11.88
C GLY A 81 -13.94 4.61 12.16
N LEU A 82 -13.88 5.07 13.42
CA LEU A 82 -13.00 6.18 13.82
C LEU A 82 -11.52 5.84 13.61
N PHE A 83 -11.08 4.65 14.03
CA PHE A 83 -9.68 4.22 13.83
C PHE A 83 -9.32 4.10 12.35
N PHE A 84 -10.20 3.52 11.53
CA PHE A 84 -10.02 3.50 10.08
C PHE A 84 -9.95 4.91 9.48
N GLY A 85 -10.76 5.85 9.98
CA GLY A 85 -10.75 7.24 9.55
C GLY A 85 -9.43 7.94 9.87
N ILE A 86 -8.90 7.77 11.08
CA ILE A 86 -7.58 8.34 11.47
C ILE A 86 -6.48 7.77 10.57
N PHE A 87 -6.48 6.45 10.37
CA PHE A 87 -5.53 5.78 9.48
C PHE A 87 -5.62 6.32 8.05
N LEU A 88 -6.82 6.34 7.46
CA LEU A 88 -7.05 6.84 6.10
C LEU A 88 -6.67 8.32 5.96
N GLY A 89 -6.98 9.14 6.96
CA GLY A 89 -6.58 10.56 7.00
C GLY A 89 -5.07 10.74 6.93
N SER A 90 -4.31 9.93 7.67
CA SER A 90 -2.85 9.96 7.59
C SER A 90 -2.29 9.46 6.27
N TRP A 91 -2.96 8.48 5.65
CA TRP A 91 -2.66 8.00 4.29
C TRP A 91 -2.79 9.11 3.25
N ILE A 92 -3.88 9.88 3.30
CA ILE A 92 -4.12 10.98 2.35
C ILE A 92 -3.02 12.04 2.47
N ILE A 93 -2.63 12.40 3.69
CA ILE A 93 -1.60 13.41 3.91
C ILE A 93 -0.23 12.91 3.41
N ALA A 94 0.13 11.67 3.73
CA ALA A 94 1.37 11.06 3.26
C ALA A 94 1.44 10.97 1.73
N LEU A 95 0.34 10.56 1.08
CA LEU A 95 0.26 10.57 -0.38
C LEU A 95 0.42 11.98 -0.95
N GLY A 96 -0.17 13.00 -0.31
CA GLY A 96 0.01 14.39 -0.71
C GLY A 96 1.48 14.84 -0.66
N GLU A 97 2.22 14.45 0.37
CA GLU A 97 3.66 14.74 0.51
C GLU A 97 4.47 14.06 -0.61
N VAL A 98 4.21 12.78 -0.89
CA VAL A 98 4.87 12.02 -1.97
C VAL A 98 4.55 12.61 -3.35
N VAL A 99 3.29 12.97 -3.61
CA VAL A 99 2.88 13.61 -4.88
C VAL A 99 3.55 14.96 -5.05
N ASN A 100 3.66 15.76 -3.99
CA ASN A 100 4.38 17.03 -4.05
C ASN A 100 5.88 16.81 -4.34
N ALA A 101 6.51 15.81 -3.73
CA ALA A 101 7.90 15.45 -4.02
C ALA A 101 8.06 15.03 -5.50
N PHE A 102 7.15 14.22 -6.03
CA PHE A 102 7.12 13.85 -7.45
C PHE A 102 6.95 15.08 -8.35
N ALA A 103 6.04 15.99 -8.02
CA ALA A 103 5.83 17.22 -8.78
C ALA A 103 7.07 18.13 -8.76
N ILE A 104 7.80 18.20 -7.63
CA ILE A 104 9.08 18.91 -7.53
C ILE A 104 10.13 18.25 -8.42
N ALA A 105 10.26 16.92 -8.35
CA ALA A 105 11.19 16.15 -9.18
C ALA A 105 10.90 16.37 -10.69
N ALA A 106 9.63 16.29 -11.10
CA ALA A 106 9.22 16.53 -12.47
C ALA A 106 9.57 17.96 -12.95
N ARG A 107 9.40 18.96 -12.09
CA ARG A 107 9.81 20.34 -12.39
C ARG A 107 11.33 20.48 -12.50
N ARG A 108 12.10 19.85 -11.61
CA ARG A 108 13.57 19.88 -11.62
C ARG A 108 14.18 19.17 -12.84
N LEU A 109 13.57 18.08 -13.27
CA LEU A 109 13.96 17.35 -14.49
C LEU A 109 13.58 18.09 -15.79
N GLY A 110 12.98 19.28 -15.71
CA GLY A 110 12.64 20.07 -16.90
C GLY A 110 11.49 19.48 -17.73
N ILE A 111 10.68 18.58 -17.15
CA ILE A 111 9.59 17.86 -17.84
C ILE A 111 8.53 18.83 -18.43
N LYS A 112 8.51 20.09 -17.99
CA LYS A 112 7.61 21.13 -18.53
C LYS A 112 7.72 21.33 -20.05
N LYS A 113 8.89 21.12 -20.67
CA LYS A 113 9.05 21.22 -22.14
C LYS A 113 8.69 19.93 -22.89
N GLY A 114 8.61 18.78 -22.20
CA GLY A 114 8.38 17.45 -22.79
C GLY A 114 7.12 16.73 -22.28
N ALA A 115 6.29 17.38 -21.47
CA ALA A 115 5.10 16.77 -20.87
C ALA A 115 4.15 16.19 -21.93
N GLY A 116 4.01 16.85 -23.09
CA GLY A 116 3.24 16.32 -24.21
C GLY A 116 3.79 14.99 -24.75
N LEU A 117 5.10 14.80 -24.75
CA LEU A 117 5.75 13.57 -25.23
C LEU A 117 5.61 12.42 -24.22
N ILE A 118 5.57 12.74 -22.93
CA ILE A 118 5.24 11.79 -21.86
C ILE A 118 3.78 11.36 -21.97
N ILE A 119 2.85 12.32 -22.10
CA ILE A 119 1.41 12.03 -22.27
C ILE A 119 1.18 11.20 -23.54
N LEU A 120 1.86 11.54 -24.64
CA LEU A 120 1.79 10.78 -25.89
C LEU A 120 2.33 9.36 -25.73
N SER A 121 3.46 9.16 -25.05
CA SER A 121 4.00 7.82 -24.77
C SER A 121 3.04 6.98 -23.91
N ILE A 122 2.42 7.59 -22.90
CA ILE A 122 1.40 6.93 -22.06
C ILE A 122 0.16 6.57 -22.89
N ALA A 123 -0.30 7.48 -23.75
CA ALA A 123 -1.44 7.25 -24.63
C ALA A 123 -1.19 6.12 -25.63
N ILE A 124 -0.01 6.11 -26.28
CA ILE A 124 0.42 5.05 -27.20
C ILE A 124 0.53 3.71 -26.46
N GLY A 125 1.12 3.69 -25.26
CA GLY A 125 1.20 2.47 -24.44
C GLY A 125 -0.17 1.90 -24.07
N LYS A 126 -1.13 2.76 -23.67
CA LYS A 126 -2.52 2.34 -23.43
C LYS A 126 -3.23 1.87 -24.69
N PHE A 127 -3.00 2.54 -25.82
CA PHE A 127 -3.58 2.15 -27.11
C PHE A 127 -3.08 0.77 -27.57
N LEU A 128 -1.77 0.55 -27.54
CA LEU A 128 -1.17 -0.75 -27.82
C LEU A 128 -1.63 -1.84 -26.86
N GLY A 129 -1.69 -1.54 -25.55
CA GLY A 129 -2.20 -2.47 -24.55
C GLY A 129 -3.66 -2.88 -24.81
N SER A 130 -4.50 -1.91 -25.18
CA SER A 130 -5.89 -2.19 -25.53
C SER A 130 -6.03 -3.01 -26.82
N LEU A 131 -5.17 -2.79 -27.82
CA LEU A 131 -5.17 -3.59 -29.05
C LEU A 131 -4.70 -5.03 -28.79
N LEU A 132 -3.67 -5.21 -27.97
CA LEU A 132 -3.19 -6.54 -27.57
C LEU A 132 -4.23 -7.30 -26.75
N GLN A 133 -4.93 -6.62 -25.83
CA GLN A 133 -6.03 -7.24 -25.07
C GLN A 133 -7.27 -7.54 -25.93
N LEU A 134 -7.46 -6.83 -27.05
CA LEU A 134 -8.53 -7.14 -28.02
C LEU A 134 -8.15 -8.29 -28.96
N CYS A 135 -6.85 -8.49 -29.21
CA CYS A 135 -6.32 -9.55 -30.07
C CYS A 135 -5.99 -10.87 -29.33
N ALA A 136 -5.91 -10.85 -28.00
CA ALA A 136 -5.71 -12.02 -27.14
C ALA A 136 -7.04 -12.61 -26.67
#